data_AF-Q83TU3-F1
#
_entry.id   AF-Q83TU3-F1
#
_cell.length_a   1.000
_cell.length_b   1.000
_cell.length_c   1.000
_cell.angle_alpha   90.00
_cell.angle_beta   90.00
_cell.angle_gamma   90.00
#
_symmetry.space_group_name_H-M   'P 1'
#
loop_
_entity.id
_entity.type
_entity.pdbx_description
1 polymer ?
#
loop_
_entity_poly.entity_id
_entity_poly.type
_entity_poly.pdbx_seq_one_letter_code
_entity_poly.pdbx_strand_id
1 'polypeptide(L)'
;DLSVAHSILHQVHWYMRGRGFMIWHPKMDEYMEEIDGYLDEMSERLITLGGAPFSTLKEFSENSQLKEVPGDYSVTIEEQLARVVEVFRYLAALFQKGFDVSDEEGDSVTND
;
A
#
# COMPACT_ATOMS: atom_id res chain seq x y z
N ASP A 1 5.88 -3.40 -1.48
CA ASP A 1 5.24 -2.09 -1.36
C ASP A 1 3.90 -2.13 -0.61
N LEU A 2 2.94 -2.99 -0.99
CA LEU A 2 1.62 -3.08 -0.33
C LEU A 2 1.71 -3.24 1.19
N SER A 3 2.55 -4.14 1.71
CA SER A 3 2.73 -4.32 3.18
C SER A 3 3.25 -3.06 3.89
N VAL A 4 4.10 -2.27 3.23
CA VAL A 4 4.59 -0.99 3.78
C VAL A 4 3.53 0.10 3.65
N ALA A 5 2.74 0.10 2.57
CA ALA A 5 1.59 0.99 2.42
C ALA A 5 0.54 0.74 3.51
N HIS A 6 0.23 -0.52 3.84
CA HIS A 6 -0.60 -0.88 4.98
C HIS A 6 -0.06 -0.23 6.27
N SER A 7 1.23 -0.42 6.58
CA SER A 7 1.86 0.13 7.78
C SER A 7 1.74 1.67 7.85
N ILE A 8 1.93 2.36 6.72
CA ILE A 8 1.75 3.82 6.62
C ILE A 8 0.29 4.22 6.88
N LEU A 9 -0.69 3.52 6.30
CA LEU A 9 -2.11 3.79 6.55
C LEU A 9 -2.47 3.55 8.02
N HIS A 10 -1.92 2.52 8.64
CA HIS A 10 -2.09 2.22 10.05
C HIS A 10 -1.49 3.33 10.93
N GLN A 11 -0.34 3.87 10.54
CA GLN A 11 0.25 5.04 11.21
C GLN A 11 -0.67 6.26 11.12
N VAL A 12 -1.23 6.55 9.93
CA VAL A 12 -2.21 7.63 9.76
C VAL A 12 -3.43 7.40 10.65
N HIS A 13 -3.97 6.17 10.65
CA HIS A 13 -5.12 5.77 11.46
C HIS A 13 -4.92 6.04 12.95
N TRP A 14 -3.75 5.69 13.52
CA TRP A 14 -3.45 5.89 14.94
C TRP A 14 -3.03 7.31 15.32
N TYR A 15 -2.24 7.97 14.49
CA TYR A 15 -1.62 9.26 14.84
C TYR A 15 -2.43 10.49 14.41
N MET A 16 -3.54 10.31 13.69
CA MET A 16 -4.38 11.42 13.26
C MET A 16 -5.01 12.18 14.43
N ARG A 17 -4.90 13.52 14.41
CA ARG A 17 -5.63 14.45 15.30
C ARG A 17 -6.11 15.66 14.52
N GLY A 18 -7.33 16.13 14.83
CA GLY A 18 -7.88 17.36 14.25
C GLY A 18 -9.35 17.22 13.83
N ARG A 19 -9.90 18.30 13.26
CA ARG A 19 -11.28 18.29 12.75
C ARG A 19 -11.38 17.41 11.51
N GLY A 20 -12.26 16.42 11.54
CA GLY A 20 -12.40 15.41 10.48
C GLY A 20 -11.91 14.04 10.89
N PHE A 21 -11.27 13.90 12.06
CA PHE A 21 -10.82 12.60 12.61
C PHE A 21 -11.91 11.53 12.54
N MET A 22 -13.13 11.81 13.00
CA MET A 22 -14.23 10.82 13.02
C MET A 22 -14.69 10.34 11.64
N ILE A 23 -14.26 10.99 10.56
CA ILE A 23 -14.53 10.56 9.17
C ILE A 23 -13.30 9.83 8.62
N TRP A 24 -12.12 10.42 8.78
CA TRP A 24 -10.90 9.91 8.15
C TRP A 24 -10.30 8.72 8.88
N HIS A 25 -10.46 8.61 10.20
CA HIS A 25 -9.97 7.48 10.99
C HIS A 25 -10.56 6.13 10.53
N PRO A 26 -11.90 5.94 10.47
CA PRO A 26 -12.47 4.69 9.96
C PRO A 26 -12.22 4.53 8.45
N LYS A 27 -12.03 5.64 7.70
CA LYS A 27 -11.68 5.56 6.28
C LYS A 27 -10.30 4.92 6.07
N MET A 28 -9.35 5.13 6.98
CA MET A 28 -8.06 4.44 6.90
C MET A 28 -8.19 2.92 7.09
N ASP A 29 -9.14 2.46 7.90
CA ASP A 29 -9.41 1.01 8.03
C ASP A 29 -9.92 0.43 6.71
N GLU A 30 -10.86 1.12 6.05
CA GLU A 30 -11.36 0.70 4.73
C GLU A 30 -10.23 0.66 3.68
N TYR A 31 -9.32 1.63 3.70
CA TYR A 31 -8.16 1.61 2.81
C TYR A 31 -7.16 0.51 3.15
N MET A 32 -6.96 0.19 4.44
CA MET A 32 -6.11 -0.94 4.83
C MET A 32 -6.70 -2.26 4.38
N GLU A 33 -8.03 -2.44 4.51
CA GLU A 33 -8.72 -3.64 4.03
C GLU A 33 -8.56 -3.83 2.51
N GLU A 34 -8.68 -2.76 1.72
CA GLU A 34 -8.47 -2.81 0.27
C GLU A 34 -7.01 -3.14 -0.09
N ILE A 35 -6.03 -2.51 0.59
CA ILE A 35 -4.61 -2.79 0.39
C ILE A 35 -4.25 -4.24 0.76
N ASP A 36 -4.84 -4.78 1.82
CA ASP A 36 -4.64 -6.17 2.23
C ASP A 36 -5.27 -7.15 1.24
N GLY A 37 -6.41 -6.80 0.64
CA GLY A 37 -7.01 -7.55 -0.46
C GLY A 37 -6.06 -7.67 -1.66
N TYR A 38 -5.48 -6.55 -2.11
CA TYR A 38 -4.47 -6.58 -3.18
C TYR A 38 -3.21 -7.35 -2.78
N LEU A 39 -2.76 -7.23 -1.53
CA LEU A 39 -1.58 -7.92 -1.04
C LEU A 39 -1.74 -9.44 -1.16
N ASP A 40 -2.89 -9.96 -0.72
CA ASP A 40 -3.19 -11.38 -0.78
C ASP A 40 -3.33 -11.86 -2.23
N GLU A 41 -4.19 -11.21 -3.02
CA GLU A 41 -4.45 -11.59 -4.41
C GLU A 41 -3.19 -11.59 -5.28
N MET A 42 -2.35 -10.56 -5.17
CA MET A 42 -1.09 -10.49 -5.93
C MET A 42 -0.06 -11.51 -5.44
N SER A 43 -0.02 -11.79 -4.13
CA SER A 43 0.88 -12.80 -3.56
C SER A 43 0.46 -14.22 -3.98
N GLU A 44 -0.83 -14.53 -3.92
CA GLU A 44 -1.39 -15.78 -4.42
C GLU A 44 -1.14 -15.95 -5.93
N ARG A 45 -1.29 -14.88 -6.71
CA ARG A 45 -0.97 -14.88 -8.14
C ARG A 45 0.50 -15.20 -8.39
N LEU A 46 1.42 -14.58 -7.63
CA LEU A 46 2.85 -14.85 -7.72
C LEU A 46 3.18 -16.32 -7.42
N ILE A 47 2.56 -16.92 -6.39
CA ILE A 47 2.72 -18.34 -6.07
C ILE A 47 2.18 -19.22 -7.22
N THR A 48 1.01 -18.86 -7.76
CA THR A 48 0.38 -19.57 -8.89
C THR A 48 1.26 -19.58 -10.14
N LEU A 49 2.02 -18.51 -10.36
CA LEU A 49 3.02 -18.39 -11.43
C LEU A 49 4.34 -19.15 -11.12
N GLY A 50 4.45 -19.80 -9.96
CA GLY A 50 5.65 -20.54 -9.53
C GLY A 50 6.71 -19.67 -8.85
N GLY A 51 6.37 -18.43 -8.49
CA GLY A 51 7.22 -17.52 -7.72
C GLY A 51 7.18 -17.78 -6.21
N ALA A 52 7.93 -16.97 -5.47
CA ALA A 52 7.99 -16.99 -4.00
C ALA A 52 7.85 -15.55 -3.47
N PRO A 53 6.69 -15.16 -2.93
CA PRO A 53 6.48 -13.82 -2.40
C PRO A 53 7.36 -13.57 -1.18
N PHE A 54 7.76 -12.31 -0.98
CA PHE A 54 8.32 -11.89 0.31
C PHE A 54 7.30 -12.17 1.42
N SER A 55 7.78 -12.58 2.59
CA SER A 55 6.89 -13.04 3.67
C SER A 55 7.36 -12.65 5.07
N THR A 56 8.40 -11.82 5.16
CA THR A 56 8.89 -11.27 6.42
C THR A 56 8.93 -9.75 6.40
N LEU A 57 8.76 -9.13 7.57
CA LEU A 57 8.81 -7.68 7.73
C LEU A 57 10.13 -7.07 7.24
N LYS A 58 11.25 -7.79 7.43
CA LYS A 58 12.57 -7.36 6.95
C LYS A 58 12.59 -7.29 5.42
N GLU A 59 12.11 -8.32 4.73
CA GLU A 59 12.04 -8.33 3.27
C GLU A 59 11.14 -7.20 2.74
N PHE A 60 9.99 -6.97 3.38
CA PHE A 60 9.11 -5.87 2.99
C PHE A 60 9.80 -4.51 3.10
N SER A 61 10.47 -4.24 4.23
CA SER A 61 11.16 -2.97 4.47
C SER A 61 12.37 -2.77 3.56
N GLU A 62 13.12 -3.85 3.27
CA GLU A 62 14.32 -3.79 2.42
C GLU A 62 14.00 -3.63 0.93
N ASN A 63 12.89 -4.21 0.45
CA ASN A 63 12.55 -4.22 -0.99
C ASN A 63 11.53 -3.15 -1.39
N SER A 64 10.78 -2.60 -0.44
CA SER A 64 9.83 -1.51 -0.68
C SER A 64 10.54 -0.21 -1.06
N GLN A 65 9.99 0.52 -2.03
CA GLN A 65 10.46 1.88 -2.34
C GLN A 65 9.77 2.94 -1.47
N LEU A 66 8.63 2.61 -0.84
CA LEU A 66 7.99 3.47 0.14
C LEU A 66 8.87 3.59 1.39
N LYS A 67 8.94 4.81 1.94
CA LYS A 67 9.67 5.10 3.17
C LYS A 67 8.73 5.38 4.33
N GLU A 68 9.03 4.76 5.45
CA GLU A 68 8.36 4.99 6.73
C GLU A 68 9.16 5.99 7.56
N VAL A 69 8.44 6.73 8.40
CA VAL A 69 9.00 7.61 9.43
C VAL A 69 8.37 7.24 10.77
N PRO A 70 9.00 7.58 11.91
CA PRO A 70 8.34 7.44 13.21
C PRO A 70 7.04 8.25 13.26
N GLY A 71 5.99 7.69 13.87
CA GLY A 71 4.70 8.37 13.99
C GLY A 71 4.78 9.62 14.88
N ASP A 72 4.01 10.64 14.51
CA ASP A 72 3.97 11.94 15.20
C ASP A 72 2.53 12.49 15.27
N TYR A 73 2.09 12.81 16.49
CA TYR A 73 0.76 13.40 16.74
C TYR A 73 0.66 14.89 16.35
N SER A 74 1.78 15.53 15.99
CA SER A 74 1.82 16.93 15.59
C SER A 74 1.47 17.16 14.12
N VAL A 75 1.47 16.10 13.30
CA VAL A 75 1.15 16.15 11.87
C VAL A 75 -0.33 16.49 11.67
N THR A 76 -0.60 17.46 10.79
CA THR A 76 -1.96 17.93 10.48
C THR A 76 -2.73 16.90 9.65
N ILE A 77 -4.07 16.99 9.64
CA ILE A 77 -4.90 16.11 8.80
C ILE A 77 -4.55 16.30 7.32
N GLU A 78 -4.29 17.52 6.89
CA GLU A 78 -3.91 17.84 5.51
C GLU A 78 -2.60 17.17 5.10
N GLU A 79 -1.58 17.16 5.97
CA GLU A 79 -0.31 16.48 5.74
C GLU A 79 -0.47 14.95 5.74
N GLN A 80 -1.27 14.41 6.68
CA GLN A 80 -1.59 12.98 6.70
C GLN A 80 -2.27 12.54 5.39
N LEU A 81 -3.25 13.31 4.90
CA LEU A 81 -3.95 13.01 3.64
C LEU A 81 -3.03 13.19 2.42
N ALA A 82 -2.14 14.18 2.43
CA ALA A 82 -1.13 14.32 1.39
C ALA A 82 -0.21 13.09 1.33
N ARG A 83 0.21 12.56 2.48
CA ARG A 83 0.99 11.33 2.55
C ARG A 83 0.25 10.13 1.95
N VAL A 84 -1.05 9.96 2.25
CA VAL A 84 -1.89 8.91 1.66
C VAL A 84 -1.96 9.05 0.14
N VAL A 85 -2.16 10.27 -0.37
CA VAL A 85 -2.17 10.55 -1.82
C VAL A 85 -0.85 10.18 -2.48
N GLU A 86 0.29 10.49 -1.85
CA GLU A 86 1.61 10.11 -2.37
C GLU A 86 1.80 8.60 -2.42
N VAL A 87 1.37 7.85 -1.38
CA VAL A 87 1.39 6.39 -1.39
C VAL A 87 0.57 5.85 -2.56
N PHE A 88 -0.66 6.33 -2.74
CA PHE A 88 -1.54 5.82 -3.80
C PHE A 88 -1.06 6.20 -5.20
N ARG A 89 -0.46 7.38 -5.39
CA ARG A 89 0.17 7.73 -6.67
C ARG A 89 1.35 6.82 -6.98
N TYR A 90 2.15 6.48 -5.97
CA TYR A 90 3.24 5.52 -6.14
C TYR A 90 2.71 4.13 -6.54
N LEU A 91 1.70 3.62 -5.83
CA LEU A 91 1.10 2.31 -6.12
C LEU A 91 0.43 2.28 -7.50
N ALA A 92 -0.33 3.30 -7.87
CA ALA A 92 -0.93 3.38 -9.20
C ALA A 92 0.13 3.37 -10.32
N ALA A 93 1.24 4.07 -10.14
CA ALA A 93 2.36 4.02 -11.09
C ALA A 93 3.05 2.66 -11.12
N LEU A 94 3.13 1.95 -9.98
CA LEU A 94 3.65 0.59 -9.91
C LEU A 94 2.72 -0.39 -10.64
N PHE A 95 1.41 -0.26 -10.46
CA PHE A 95 0.42 -1.10 -11.14
C PHE A 95 0.42 -0.86 -12.65
N GLN A 96 0.58 0.38 -13.11
CA GLN A 96 0.76 0.65 -14.55
C GLN A 96 1.99 -0.09 -15.12
N LYS A 97 3.10 -0.14 -14.37
CA LYS A 97 4.26 -0.93 -14.81
C LYS A 97 3.96 -2.43 -14.83
N GLY A 98 3.23 -2.93 -13.84
CA GLY A 98 2.77 -4.32 -13.81
C GLY A 98 1.87 -4.66 -15.01
N PHE A 99 0.96 -3.74 -15.36
CA PHE A 99 0.13 -3.83 -16.56
C PHE A 99 0.98 -3.91 -17.82
N ASP A 100 1.92 -2.98 -18.02
CA ASP A 100 2.75 -2.95 -19.22
C ASP A 100 3.60 -4.23 -19.37
N VAL A 101 4.19 -4.73 -18.26
CA VAL A 101 5.01 -5.96 -18.27
C VAL A 101 4.16 -7.21 -18.53
N SER A 102 3.01 -7.33 -17.88
CA SER A 102 2.13 -8.49 -18.06
C SER A 102 1.52 -8.56 -19.46
N ASP A 103 1.23 -7.42 -20.09
CA ASP A 103 0.81 -7.36 -21.50
C ASP A 103 1.94 -7.80 -22.44
N GLU A 104 3.17 -7.33 -22.20
CA GLU A 104 4.36 -7.73 -22.97
C GLU A 104 4.65 -9.25 -22.86
N GLU A 105 4.44 -9.84 -21.69
CA GLU A 105 4.63 -11.27 -21.44
C GLU A 105 3.41 -12.14 -21.83
N GLY A 106 2.30 -11.51 -22.21
CA GLY A 106 1.05 -12.19 -22.56
C GLY A 106 0.34 -12.85 -21.37
N ASP A 107 0.62 -12.41 -20.14
CA ASP A 107 -0.09 -12.84 -18.94
C ASP A 107 -1.34 -12.00 -18.71
N SER A 108 -2.43 -12.35 -19.39
CA SER A 108 -3.68 -11.60 -19.30
C SER A 108 -4.36 -11.66 -17.93
N VAL A 109 -4.01 -12.62 -17.05
CA VAL A 109 -4.63 -12.74 -15.73
C VAL A 109 -3.93 -11.85 -14.71
N THR A 110 -2.61 -11.66 -14.83
CA THR A 110 -1.92 -10.63 -14.05
C THR A 110 -2.17 -9.22 -14.59
N ASN A 111 -2.56 -9.10 -15.86
CA ASN A 111 -2.86 -7.82 -16.51
C ASN A 111 -4.24 -7.23 -16.15
N ASP A 112 -5.26 -8.08 -15.95
CA ASP A 112 -6.61 -7.70 -15.48
C ASP A 112 -6.59 -7.18 -14.04
#